data_AF-A0A7J7H2B6-F1
#
_entry.id   AF-A0A7J7H2B6-F1
#
_cell.length_a   1.000
_cell.length_b   1.000
_cell.length_c   1.000
_cell.angle_alpha   90.00
_cell.angle_beta   90.00
_cell.angle_gamma   90.00
#
_symmetry.space_group_name_H-M   'P 1'
#
loop_
_entity.id
_entity.type
_entity.pdbx_description
1 polymer ?
#
loop_
_entity_poly.entity_id
_entity_poly.type
_entity_poly.pdbx_seq_one_letter_code
_entity_poly.pdbx_strand_id
1 'polypeptide(L)'
;MNRIDLYLENYVGQYHEKSLDSLLSDFEKKLVLLLKKKIHCMQETIQRYQRHTKDVQTDNSSVEENMQHLKHEAADMAKQIELLEVAKRKLLGEDLGSCTMEELQQIEQQLERSVSRVRAKKMEAFMEQIDQLKEKYGLLPRQESNEEREVVPYTESSEISDVETDLFIGPPEGRIKRASPQK
;
A
#
# COMPACT_ATOMS: atom_id res chain seq x y z
N MET A 1 11.16 109.69 -26.65
CA MET A 1 11.06 108.30 -26.16
C MET A 1 12.45 107.88 -25.70
N ASN A 2 12.68 107.72 -24.39
CA ASN A 2 14.03 107.49 -23.87
C ASN A 2 14.42 106.02 -24.00
N ARG A 3 15.72 105.75 -24.20
CA ARG A 3 16.30 104.41 -24.35
C ARG A 3 16.09 103.53 -23.09
N ILE A 4 15.81 104.15 -21.95
CA ILE A 4 15.48 103.49 -20.67
C ILE A 4 14.05 102.95 -20.68
N ASP A 5 13.10 103.67 -21.28
CA ASP A 5 11.70 103.23 -21.37
C ASP A 5 11.60 101.95 -22.22
N LEU A 6 12.35 101.89 -23.32
CA LEU A 6 12.46 100.68 -24.17
C LEU A 6 13.09 99.49 -23.43
N TYR A 7 14.01 99.72 -22.49
CA TYR A 7 14.57 98.63 -21.67
C TYR A 7 13.57 98.16 -20.62
N LEU A 8 12.82 99.06 -19.99
CA LEU A 8 11.81 98.69 -19.00
C LEU A 8 10.62 97.97 -19.66
N GLU A 9 10.18 98.42 -20.83
CA GLU A 9 9.08 97.78 -21.56
C GLU A 9 9.50 96.40 -22.14
N ASN A 10 10.77 96.24 -22.54
CA ASN A 10 11.34 94.96 -22.95
C ASN A 10 11.62 94.03 -21.75
N TYR A 11 12.08 94.57 -20.62
CA TYR A 11 12.29 93.80 -19.38
C TYR A 11 10.97 93.34 -18.77
N VAL A 12 9.94 94.19 -18.78
CA VAL A 12 8.56 93.85 -18.37
C VAL A 12 7.94 92.83 -19.36
N GLY A 13 8.18 92.97 -20.66
CA GLY A 13 7.74 92.01 -21.68
C GLY A 13 8.45 90.65 -21.61
N GLN A 14 9.69 90.61 -21.12
CA GLN A 14 10.46 89.37 -20.91
C GLN A 14 9.95 88.57 -19.70
N TYR A 15 9.25 89.23 -18.77
CA TYR A 15 8.47 88.63 -17.70
C TYR A 15 6.97 88.63 -18.02
N HIS A 16 6.60 88.32 -19.27
CA HIS A 16 5.24 87.82 -19.52
C HIS A 16 5.14 86.43 -18.89
N GLU A 17 4.93 86.47 -17.58
CA GLU A 17 4.44 85.46 -16.69
C GLU A 17 3.47 84.59 -17.47
N LYS A 18 3.76 83.29 -17.57
CA LYS A 18 2.81 82.35 -18.17
C LYS A 18 1.46 82.67 -17.54
N SER A 19 0.46 83.00 -18.36
CA SER A 19 -0.90 83.26 -17.87
C SER A 19 -1.28 82.16 -16.89
N LEU A 20 -1.90 82.53 -15.76
CA LEU A 20 -2.37 81.60 -14.74
C LEU A 20 -3.13 80.41 -15.36
N ASP A 21 -3.88 80.65 -16.44
CA ASP A 21 -4.60 79.63 -17.20
C ASP A 21 -3.67 78.60 -17.89
N SER A 22 -2.52 79.05 -18.42
CA SER A 22 -1.52 78.16 -19.02
C SER A 22 -0.81 77.32 -17.97
N LEU A 23 -0.50 77.92 -16.81
CA LEU A 23 0.13 77.21 -15.71
C LEU A 23 -0.83 76.16 -15.13
N LEU A 24 -2.10 76.55 -14.92
CA LEU A 24 -3.16 75.67 -14.46
C LEU A 24 -3.36 74.48 -15.44
N SER A 25 -3.40 74.76 -16.74
CA SER A 25 -3.50 73.72 -17.78
C SER A 25 -2.32 72.74 -17.75
N ASP A 26 -1.09 73.22 -17.55
CA ASP A 26 0.09 72.37 -17.43
C ASP A 26 0.05 71.49 -16.17
N PHE A 27 -0.41 72.04 -15.04
CA PHE A 27 -0.62 71.28 -13.81
C PHE A 27 -1.68 70.18 -13.97
N GLU A 28 -2.82 70.50 -14.59
CA GLU A 28 -3.88 69.53 -14.86
C GLU A 28 -3.40 68.38 -15.75
N LYS A 29 -2.70 68.69 -16.85
CA LYS A 29 -2.12 67.68 -17.75
C LYS A 29 -1.15 66.75 -17.01
N LYS A 30 -0.31 67.31 -16.13
CA LYS A 30 0.65 66.54 -15.33
C LYS A 30 -0.06 65.64 -14.30
N LEU A 31 -1.12 66.14 -13.66
CA LEU A 31 -1.95 65.38 -12.73
C LEU A 31 -2.64 64.20 -13.44
N VAL A 32 -3.23 64.45 -14.61
CA VAL A 32 -3.87 63.43 -15.45
C VAL A 32 -2.87 62.36 -15.89
N LEU A 33 -1.66 62.77 -16.32
CA LEU A 33 -0.61 61.82 -16.72
C LEU A 33 -0.16 60.95 -15.55
N LEU A 34 0.01 61.53 -14.35
CA LEU A 34 0.39 60.79 -13.14
C LEU A 34 -0.68 59.77 -12.75
N LEU A 35 -1.95 60.16 -12.78
CA LEU A 35 -3.08 59.27 -12.50
C LEU A 35 -3.17 58.15 -13.52
N LYS A 36 -3.04 58.47 -14.82
CA LYS A 36 -3.02 57.47 -15.89
C LYS A 36 -1.89 56.46 -15.71
N LYS A 37 -0.68 56.93 -15.34
CA LYS A 37 0.47 56.05 -15.06
C LYS A 37 0.23 55.15 -13.86
N LYS A 38 -0.36 55.67 -12.76
CA LYS A 38 -0.72 54.87 -11.58
C LYS A 38 -1.77 53.81 -11.91
N ILE A 39 -2.84 54.17 -12.62
CA ILE A 39 -3.89 53.24 -13.03
C ILE A 39 -3.31 52.13 -13.90
N HIS A 40 -2.46 52.47 -14.88
CA HIS A 40 -1.82 51.48 -15.73
C HIS A 40 -0.91 50.52 -14.96
N CYS A 41 -0.08 51.03 -14.05
CA CYS A 41 0.77 50.20 -13.18
C CYS A 41 -0.06 49.25 -12.29
N MET A 42 -1.17 49.74 -11.73
CA MET A 42 -2.10 48.90 -10.97
C MET A 42 -2.74 47.82 -11.85
N GLN A 43 -3.18 48.17 -13.05
CA GLN A 43 -3.76 47.22 -14.00
C GLN A 43 -2.75 46.14 -14.41
N GLU A 44 -1.50 46.51 -14.70
CA GLU A 44 -0.43 45.54 -15.00
C GLU A 44 -0.18 44.60 -13.82
N THR A 45 -0.15 45.14 -12.60
CA THR A 45 0.05 44.35 -11.38
C THR A 45 -1.10 43.37 -11.20
N ILE A 46 -2.35 43.83 -11.30
CA ILE A 46 -3.56 42.99 -11.20
C ILE A 46 -3.54 41.90 -12.27
N GLN A 47 -3.22 42.24 -13.53
CA GLN A 47 -3.13 41.24 -14.60
C GLN A 47 -2.05 40.20 -14.33
N ARG A 48 -0.90 40.60 -13.77
CA ARG A 48 0.18 39.66 -13.40
C ARG A 48 -0.30 38.66 -12.35
N TYR A 49 -1.02 39.12 -11.32
CA TYR A 49 -1.63 38.24 -10.32
C TYR A 49 -2.70 37.31 -10.91
N GLN A 50 -3.55 37.82 -11.79
CA GLN A 50 -4.60 37.04 -12.45
C GLN A 50 -4.04 35.93 -13.35
N ARG A 51 -2.95 36.18 -14.07
CA ARG A 51 -2.27 35.13 -14.86
C ARG A 51 -1.71 34.05 -13.94
N HIS A 52 -1.03 34.46 -12.86
CA HIS A 52 -0.42 33.53 -11.92
C HIS A 52 -1.44 32.64 -11.18
N THR A 53 -2.63 33.16 -10.88
CA THR A 53 -3.72 32.34 -10.30
C THR A 53 -4.35 31.39 -11.33
N LYS A 54 -4.48 31.79 -12.59
CA LYS A 54 -4.97 30.92 -13.66
C LYS A 54 -4.01 29.78 -13.97
N ASP A 55 -2.72 30.06 -14.05
CA ASP A 55 -1.68 29.04 -14.30
C ASP A 55 -1.65 27.98 -13.16
N VAL A 56 -1.80 28.43 -11.91
CA VAL A 56 -1.93 27.54 -10.74
C VAL A 56 -3.24 26.74 -10.76
N GLN A 57 -4.35 27.29 -11.27
CA GLN A 57 -5.59 26.53 -11.44
C GLN A 57 -5.48 25.41 -12.48
N THR A 58 -4.75 25.63 -13.58
CA THR A 58 -4.48 24.58 -14.58
C THR A 58 -3.61 23.46 -14.02
N ASP A 59 -2.62 23.77 -13.18
CA ASP A 59 -1.77 22.76 -12.53
C ASP A 59 -2.53 21.99 -11.43
N ASN A 60 -3.41 22.68 -10.69
CA ASN A 60 -4.32 22.06 -9.72
C ASN A 60 -5.30 21.07 -10.36
N SER A 61 -5.67 21.22 -11.65
CA SER A 61 -6.56 20.25 -12.33
C SER A 61 -5.91 18.87 -12.40
N SER A 62 -4.63 18.81 -12.78
CA SER A 62 -3.86 17.56 -12.85
C SER A 62 -3.65 16.94 -11.46
N VAL A 63 -3.36 17.76 -10.45
CA VAL A 63 -3.22 17.30 -9.06
C VAL A 63 -4.55 16.79 -8.49
N GLU A 64 -5.65 17.47 -8.77
CA GLU A 64 -6.99 17.05 -8.36
C GLU A 64 -7.39 15.75 -9.06
N GLU A 65 -7.19 15.63 -10.37
CA GLU A 65 -7.43 14.40 -11.14
C GLU A 65 -6.60 13.22 -10.59
N ASN A 66 -5.32 13.43 -10.30
CA ASN A 66 -4.47 12.41 -9.68
C ASN A 66 -4.95 12.03 -8.26
N MET A 67 -5.38 13.00 -7.46
CA MET A 67 -5.94 12.73 -6.13
C MET A 67 -7.26 11.96 -6.21
N GLN A 68 -8.13 12.28 -7.17
CA GLN A 68 -9.36 11.54 -7.40
C GLN A 68 -9.08 10.11 -7.88
N HIS A 69 -8.08 9.93 -8.75
CA HIS A 69 -7.61 8.61 -9.18
C HIS A 69 -7.11 7.78 -7.98
N LEU A 70 -6.24 8.35 -7.14
CA LEU A 70 -5.73 7.67 -5.93
C LEU A 70 -6.85 7.32 -4.95
N LYS A 71 -7.86 8.19 -4.78
CA LYS A 71 -9.04 7.88 -3.96
C LYS A 71 -9.84 6.72 -4.52
N HIS A 72 -10.04 6.69 -5.84
CA HIS A 72 -10.74 5.61 -6.50
C HIS A 72 -9.99 4.29 -6.36
N GLU A 73 -8.68 4.29 -6.62
CA GLU A 73 -7.80 3.14 -6.46
C GLU A 73 -7.80 2.62 -5.01
N ALA A 74 -7.75 3.51 -4.03
CA ALA A 74 -7.86 3.15 -2.62
C ALA A 74 -9.21 2.50 -2.28
N ALA A 75 -10.31 3.02 -2.83
CA ALA A 75 -11.64 2.44 -2.64
C ALA A 75 -11.75 1.05 -3.29
N ASP A 76 -11.16 0.87 -4.48
CA ASP A 76 -11.12 -0.42 -5.17
C ASP A 76 -10.31 -1.45 -4.40
N MET A 77 -9.14 -1.07 -3.87
CA MET A 77 -8.34 -1.92 -2.98
C MET A 77 -9.11 -2.29 -1.71
N ALA A 78 -9.80 -1.34 -1.07
CA ALA A 78 -10.61 -1.62 0.11
C ALA A 78 -11.71 -2.65 -0.18
N LYS A 79 -12.39 -2.53 -1.33
CA LYS A 79 -13.40 -3.49 -1.77
C LYS A 79 -12.80 -4.87 -2.05
N GLN A 80 -11.61 -4.95 -2.66
CA GLN A 80 -10.92 -6.22 -2.87
C GLN A 80 -10.56 -6.90 -1.53
N ILE A 81 -10.09 -6.14 -0.55
CA ILE A 81 -9.82 -6.64 0.80
C ILE A 81 -11.09 -7.21 1.43
N GLU A 82 -12.20 -6.47 1.37
CA GLU A 82 -13.48 -6.93 1.92
C GLU A 82 -13.94 -8.26 1.29
N LEU A 83 -13.84 -8.39 -0.04
CA LEU A 83 -14.16 -9.62 -0.75
C LEU A 83 -13.26 -10.80 -0.32
N LEU A 84 -11.96 -10.55 -0.14
CA LEU A 84 -11.00 -11.55 0.33
C LEU A 84 -11.30 -11.98 1.78
N GLU A 85 -11.68 -11.04 2.64
CA GLU A 85 -12.06 -11.32 4.02
C GLU A 85 -13.36 -12.14 4.11
N VAL A 86 -14.35 -11.82 3.29
CA VAL A 86 -15.58 -12.62 3.17
C VAL A 86 -15.25 -14.04 2.69
N ALA A 87 -14.44 -14.18 1.64
CA ALA A 87 -14.02 -15.49 1.14
C ALA A 87 -13.25 -16.29 2.20
N LYS A 88 -12.34 -15.63 2.94
CA LYS A 88 -11.61 -16.25 4.06
C LYS A 88 -12.56 -16.75 5.15
N ARG A 89 -13.52 -15.93 5.60
CA ARG A 89 -14.51 -16.33 6.61
C ARG A 89 -15.30 -17.57 6.17
N LYS A 90 -15.78 -17.57 4.92
CA LYS A 90 -16.45 -18.74 4.34
C LYS A 90 -15.57 -20.00 4.36
N LEU A 91 -14.29 -19.90 4.00
CA LEU A 91 -13.34 -21.02 4.07
C LEU A 91 -13.05 -21.49 5.51
N LEU A 92 -13.22 -20.63 6.51
CA LEU A 92 -13.14 -20.96 7.93
C LEU A 92 -14.44 -21.56 8.49
N GLY A 93 -15.48 -21.67 7.67
CA GLY A 93 -16.79 -22.18 8.07
C GLY A 93 -17.70 -21.14 8.73
N GLU A 94 -17.35 -19.86 8.63
CA GLU A 94 -18.13 -18.74 9.17
C GLU A 94 -19.13 -18.21 8.12
N ASP A 95 -20.26 -17.65 8.58
CA ASP A 95 -21.28 -16.98 7.75
C ASP A 95 -21.80 -17.79 6.55
N LEU A 96 -21.83 -19.12 6.66
CA LEU A 96 -22.28 -20.01 5.59
C LEU A 96 -23.79 -19.97 5.34
N GLY A 97 -24.58 -19.37 6.24
CA GLY A 97 -26.04 -19.32 6.13
C GLY A 97 -26.56 -18.56 4.90
N SER A 98 -25.74 -17.68 4.32
CA SER A 98 -26.06 -16.96 3.07
C SER A 98 -25.53 -17.64 1.81
N CYS A 99 -24.79 -18.73 1.93
CA CYS A 99 -24.21 -19.42 0.78
C CYS A 99 -25.25 -20.28 0.06
N THR A 100 -25.17 -20.31 -1.26
CA THR A 100 -25.91 -21.26 -2.09
C THR A 100 -25.31 -22.66 -2.00
N MET A 101 -26.08 -23.67 -2.40
CA MET A 101 -25.61 -25.06 -2.41
C MET A 101 -24.35 -25.24 -3.29
N GLU A 102 -24.30 -24.55 -4.43
CA GLU A 102 -23.15 -24.63 -5.35
C GLU A 102 -21.89 -24.00 -4.74
N GLU A 103 -22.02 -22.83 -4.09
CA GLU A 103 -20.90 -22.21 -3.37
C GLU A 103 -20.39 -23.11 -2.24
N LEU A 104 -21.27 -23.78 -1.50
CA LEU A 104 -20.88 -24.71 -0.43
C LEU A 104 -20.10 -25.90 -0.99
N GLN A 105 -20.55 -26.49 -2.10
CA GLN A 105 -19.83 -27.58 -2.77
C GLN A 105 -18.45 -27.13 -3.27
N GLN A 106 -18.32 -25.91 -3.79
CA GLN A 106 -17.03 -25.37 -4.20
C GLN A 106 -16.07 -25.20 -3.01
N ILE A 107 -16.57 -24.68 -1.89
CA ILE A 107 -15.80 -24.53 -0.64
C ILE A 107 -15.32 -25.90 -0.14
N GLU A 108 -16.20 -26.89 -0.09
CA GLU A 108 -15.88 -28.26 0.33
C GLU A 108 -14.77 -28.86 -0.54
N GLN A 109 -14.93 -28.82 -1.87
CA GLN A 109 -13.93 -29.34 -2.79
C GLN A 109 -12.58 -28.60 -2.68
N GLN A 110 -12.60 -27.28 -2.47
CA GLN A 110 -11.38 -26.50 -2.29
C GLN A 110 -10.63 -26.92 -1.01
N LEU A 111 -11.36 -27.12 0.09
CA LEU A 111 -10.80 -27.57 1.36
C LEU A 111 -10.24 -28.99 1.25
N GLU A 112 -10.98 -29.92 0.65
CA GLU A 112 -10.55 -31.30 0.46
C GLU A 112 -9.23 -31.37 -0.34
N ARG A 113 -9.16 -30.65 -1.47
CA ARG A 113 -7.94 -30.56 -2.29
C ARG A 113 -6.78 -29.95 -1.50
N SER A 114 -7.03 -28.88 -0.74
CA SER A 114 -6.01 -28.21 0.05
C SER A 114 -5.44 -29.12 1.15
N VAL A 115 -6.31 -29.78 1.91
CA VAL A 115 -5.91 -30.73 2.97
C VAL A 115 -5.13 -31.90 2.39
N SER A 116 -5.57 -32.45 1.25
CA SER A 116 -4.87 -33.52 0.56
C SER A 116 -3.45 -33.11 0.15
N ARG A 117 -3.29 -31.90 -0.41
CA ARG A 117 -1.97 -31.34 -0.77
C ARG A 117 -1.08 -31.14 0.46
N VAL A 118 -1.62 -30.63 1.56
CA VAL A 118 -0.88 -30.44 2.81
C VAL A 118 -0.41 -31.79 3.37
N ARG A 119 -1.28 -32.80 3.38
CA ARG A 119 -0.93 -34.15 3.84
C ARG A 119 0.16 -34.78 2.98
N ALA A 120 0.05 -34.68 1.66
CA ALA A 120 1.05 -35.20 0.74
C ALA A 120 2.43 -34.57 0.99
N LYS A 121 2.51 -33.24 1.10
CA LYS A 121 3.77 -32.54 1.41
C LYS A 121 4.36 -32.91 2.77
N LYS A 122 3.51 -33.07 3.79
CA LYS A 122 3.97 -33.52 5.11
C LYS A 122 4.52 -34.94 5.05
N MET A 123 3.84 -35.83 4.31
CA MET A 123 4.30 -37.20 4.13
C MET A 123 5.65 -37.24 3.42
N GLU A 124 5.81 -36.49 2.33
CA GLU A 124 7.06 -36.36 1.58
C GLU A 124 8.21 -35.91 2.50
N ALA A 125 8.01 -34.83 3.27
CA ALA A 125 9.01 -34.35 4.23
C ALA A 125 9.35 -35.38 5.33
N PHE A 126 8.37 -36.13 5.83
CA PHE A 126 8.64 -37.18 6.81
C PHE A 126 9.36 -38.38 6.20
N MET A 127 9.03 -38.76 4.97
CA MET A 127 9.76 -39.82 4.25
C MET A 127 11.22 -39.43 4.04
N GLU A 128 11.49 -38.19 3.62
CA GLU A 128 12.86 -37.68 3.51
C GLU A 128 13.61 -37.75 4.84
N GLN A 129 12.98 -37.36 5.96
CA GLN A 129 13.58 -37.47 7.28
C GLN A 129 13.86 -38.92 7.70
N ILE A 130 12.92 -39.82 7.43
CA ILE A 130 13.07 -41.25 7.70
C ILE A 130 14.25 -41.81 6.92
N ASP A 131 14.37 -41.47 5.64
CA ASP A 131 15.44 -41.99 4.79
C ASP A 131 16.82 -41.43 5.18
N GLN A 132 16.90 -40.15 5.56
CA GLN A 132 18.11 -39.56 6.16
C GLN A 132 18.53 -40.29 7.46
N LEU A 133 17.57 -40.64 8.31
CA LEU A 133 17.85 -41.38 9.53
C LEU A 133 18.29 -42.82 9.23
N LYS A 134 17.66 -43.50 8.28
CA LYS A 134 18.08 -44.85 7.86
C LYS A 134 19.51 -44.83 7.32
N GLU A 135 19.86 -43.83 6.52
CA GLU A 135 21.23 -43.65 6.03
C GLU A 135 22.20 -43.43 7.20
N LYS A 136 21.87 -42.52 8.13
CA LYS A 136 22.70 -42.22 9.30
C LYS A 136 22.96 -43.44 10.20
N TYR A 137 21.96 -44.30 10.39
CA TYR A 137 22.07 -45.47 11.25
C TYR A 137 22.41 -46.76 10.47
N GLY A 138 22.72 -46.66 9.17
CA GLY A 138 23.06 -47.82 8.35
C GLY A 138 21.94 -48.86 8.25
N LEU A 139 20.69 -48.44 8.46
CA LEU A 139 19.49 -49.28 8.37
C LEU A 139 18.99 -49.45 6.93
N LEU A 140 19.66 -48.82 5.96
CA LEU A 140 19.50 -49.17 4.56
C LEU A 140 20.12 -50.57 4.37
N PRO A 141 19.40 -51.54 3.77
CA PRO A 141 20.02 -52.79 3.40
C PRO A 141 21.22 -52.45 2.53
N ARG A 142 22.42 -52.74 3.04
CA ARG A 142 23.66 -52.69 2.28
C ARG A 142 23.36 -53.47 1.00
N GLN A 143 23.49 -52.83 -0.16
CA GLN A 143 23.51 -53.56 -1.42
C GLN A 143 24.74 -54.46 -1.35
N GLU A 144 24.55 -55.68 -0.87
CA GLU A 144 25.54 -56.74 -0.96
C GLU A 144 25.63 -57.11 -2.44
N SER A 145 26.60 -56.48 -3.11
CA SER A 145 27.19 -57.07 -4.29
C SER A 145 27.96 -58.33 -3.86
N ASN A 146 27.55 -59.46 -4.43
CA ASN A 146 28.28 -60.71 -4.65
C ASN A 146 27.86 -61.91 -3.78
N GLU A 147 27.31 -62.90 -4.50
CA GLU A 147 27.61 -64.33 -4.41
C GLU A 147 27.74 -64.94 -3.01
N GLU A 148 26.68 -65.61 -2.54
CA GLU A 148 26.68 -67.07 -2.35
C GLU A 148 25.25 -67.53 -2.02
N ARG A 149 24.80 -68.57 -2.73
CA ARG A 149 23.56 -69.27 -2.43
C ARG A 149 23.83 -70.16 -1.21
N GLU A 150 23.10 -69.94 -0.13
CA GLU A 150 22.74 -71.05 0.76
C GLU A 150 21.32 -70.85 1.30
N VAL A 151 20.41 -71.68 0.79
CA VAL A 151 19.05 -71.80 1.30
C VAL A 151 19.13 -72.62 2.59
N VAL A 152 18.85 -72.00 3.73
CA VAL A 152 18.67 -72.74 4.99
C VAL A 152 17.20 -72.59 5.41
N PRO A 153 16.39 -73.67 5.37
CA PRO A 153 15.04 -73.64 5.92
C PRO A 153 15.14 -73.77 7.44
N TYR A 154 14.77 -72.72 8.16
CA TYR A 154 14.53 -72.82 9.60
C TYR A 154 13.05 -73.10 9.86
N THR A 155 12.86 -74.23 10.53
CA THR A 155 11.64 -74.87 10.99
C THR A 155 10.88 -74.04 12.02
N GLU A 156 9.56 -74.08 11.96
CA GLU A 156 8.66 -73.65 13.04
C GLU A 156 9.01 -74.32 14.38
N SER A 157 9.14 -73.51 15.42
CA SER A 157 8.86 -73.86 16.81
C SER A 157 8.47 -72.56 17.51
N SER A 158 7.18 -72.37 17.81
CA SER A 158 6.61 -72.33 19.17
C SER A 158 7.38 -71.36 20.10
N GLU A 159 6.81 -70.29 20.65
CA GLU A 159 5.49 -70.11 21.28
C GLU A 159 5.07 -68.62 21.18
N ILE A 160 3.83 -68.32 20.77
CA ILE A 160 3.27 -66.97 20.93
C ILE A 160 2.87 -66.84 22.39
N SER A 161 3.64 -66.08 23.16
CA SER A 161 3.21 -65.63 24.49
C SER A 161 2.42 -64.34 24.34
N ASP A 162 1.22 -64.30 24.94
CA ASP A 162 0.43 -63.09 25.02
C ASP A 162 1.12 -62.12 25.97
N VAL A 163 1.85 -61.15 25.42
CA VAL A 163 2.36 -60.01 26.17
C VAL A 163 1.23 -58.99 26.28
N GLU A 164 0.60 -58.92 27.46
CA GLU A 164 -0.32 -57.84 27.81
C GLU A 164 0.46 -56.52 27.75
N THR A 165 0.21 -55.74 26.69
CA THR A 165 0.79 -54.41 26.54
C THR A 165 -0.24 -53.41 27.05
N ASP A 166 0.04 -52.75 28.17
CA ASP A 166 -0.71 -51.59 28.66
C ASP A 166 -0.44 -50.37 27.77
N LEU A 167 -0.78 -50.48 26.48
CA LEU A 167 -0.64 -49.43 25.50
C LEU A 167 -1.89 -48.55 25.53
N PHE A 168 -1.87 -47.51 26.35
CA PHE A 168 -2.92 -46.49 26.35
C PHE A 168 -2.77 -45.58 25.12
N ILE A 169 -3.54 -45.86 24.07
CA ILE A 169 -3.66 -44.99 22.88
C ILE A 169 -4.63 -43.85 23.24
N GLY A 170 -4.18 -42.92 24.08
CA GLY A 170 -4.94 -41.75 24.49
C GLY A 170 -4.05 -40.52 24.73
N PRO A 171 -4.63 -39.32 24.80
CA PRO A 171 -3.89 -38.09 25.09
C PRO A 171 -3.16 -38.22 26.43
N PRO A 172 -1.91 -37.74 26.56
CA PRO A 172 -1.09 -37.98 27.74
C PRO A 172 -1.71 -37.40 29.02
N GLU A 173 -1.80 -38.20 30.08
CA GLU A 173 -2.30 -37.75 31.38
C GLU A 173 -1.28 -36.80 32.05
N GLY A 174 -1.76 -35.61 32.42
CA GLY A 174 -0.97 -34.64 33.18
C GLY A 174 -0.57 -35.21 34.55
N ARG A 175 0.72 -35.13 34.89
CA ARG A 175 1.27 -35.65 36.16
C ARG A 175 0.61 -35.00 37.37
N ILE A 176 -0.32 -35.70 38.02
CA ILE A 176 -0.73 -35.40 39.40
C ILE A 176 0.18 -36.21 40.33
N LYS A 177 0.97 -35.52 41.17
CA LYS A 177 1.82 -36.15 42.20
C LYS A 177 0.92 -36.93 43.17
N ARG A 178 0.99 -38.25 43.14
CA ARG A 178 0.35 -39.11 44.15
C ARG A 178 1.17 -39.01 45.44
N ALA A 179 0.58 -38.44 46.48
CA ALA A 179 1.09 -38.58 47.84
C ALA A 179 0.91 -40.04 48.28
N SER A 180 1.96 -40.63 48.81
CA SER A 180 1.96 -42.01 49.34
C SER A 180 1.10 -42.13 50.60
N PRO A 181 0.39 -43.25 50.83
CA PRO A 181 -0.31 -43.48 52.08
C PRO A 181 0.67 -43.90 53.17
N GLN A 182 0.59 -43.28 54.34
CA GLN A 182 1.22 -43.77 55.55
C GLN A 182 0.53 -45.06 56.02
N LYS A 183 1.32 -46.08 56.34
CA LYS A 183 0.98 -47.06 57.36
C LYS A 183 2.25 -47.56 58.04
#